data_AF-A0A409WWS4-F1
#
_entry.id   AF-A0A409WWS4-F1
#
_cell.length_a   1.000
_cell.length_b   1.000
_cell.length_c   1.000
_cell.angle_alpha   90.00
_cell.angle_beta   90.00
_cell.angle_gamma   90.00
#
_symmetry.space_group_name_H-M   'P 1'
#
loop_
_entity.id
_entity.type
_entity.pdbx_description
1 polymer ?
#
loop_
_entity_poly.entity_id
_entity_poly.type
_entity_poly.pdbx_seq_one_letter_code
_entity_poly.pdbx_strand_id
1 'polypeptide(L)'
;MHDILPNMGRDPSVVEPPGIDHLYPDKDIPRPVMLVVWDMDKPDLPPKSRHWAIAWQVGTATNGHPVHRQLAIVREHNAQGPLSHLTNWGPKTKTVEPHLRCIPLAELALPQRRWLEGVAGAEPVRRPNGRWNCQDWVLSIFAQAVRAGVLARAQVESALAEAGCLEPLPLGS
;
A
#
# COMPACT_ATOMS: atom_id res chain seq x y z
N MET A 1 -8.48 -13.42 -19.09
CA MET A 1 -9.21 -12.61 -18.09
C MET A 1 -8.63 -12.96 -16.73
N HIS A 2 -8.27 -11.97 -15.92
CA HIS A 2 -7.90 -12.23 -14.52
C HIS A 2 -9.15 -12.04 -13.67
N ASP A 3 -9.58 -13.10 -13.01
CA ASP A 3 -10.79 -13.06 -12.19
C ASP A 3 -10.57 -12.15 -10.98
N ILE A 4 -11.30 -11.03 -10.96
CA ILE A 4 -11.42 -10.15 -9.81
C ILE A 4 -12.12 -10.93 -8.69
N LEU A 5 -11.59 -10.88 -7.48
CA LEU A 5 -12.23 -11.45 -6.31
C LEU A 5 -13.36 -10.53 -5.84
N PRO A 6 -14.54 -11.09 -5.51
CA PRO A 6 -15.62 -10.32 -4.93
C PRO A 6 -15.22 -9.77 -3.56
N ASN A 7 -15.93 -8.73 -3.11
CA ASN A 7 -15.76 -8.14 -1.78
C ASN A 7 -14.29 -7.83 -1.42
N MET A 8 -13.48 -7.43 -2.41
CA MET A 8 -12.08 -7.06 -2.20
C MET A 8 -11.22 -8.17 -1.55
N GLY A 9 -11.59 -9.44 -1.77
CA GLY A 9 -10.90 -10.60 -1.19
C GLY A 9 -11.21 -10.86 0.30
N ARG A 10 -12.14 -10.11 0.90
CA ARG A 10 -12.50 -10.25 2.32
C ARG A 10 -13.27 -11.54 2.55
N ASP A 11 -12.63 -12.46 3.24
CA ASP A 11 -13.23 -13.72 3.67
C ASP A 11 -14.15 -13.47 4.88
N PRO A 12 -15.40 -13.98 4.87
CA PRO A 12 -16.36 -13.73 5.96
C PRO A 12 -15.94 -14.35 7.31
N SER A 13 -14.99 -15.29 7.31
CA SER A 13 -14.42 -15.88 8.53
C SER A 13 -13.27 -15.05 9.13
N VAL A 14 -12.81 -14.01 8.44
CA VAL A 14 -11.71 -13.15 8.89
C VAL A 14 -12.26 -11.81 9.32
N VAL A 15 -11.94 -11.40 10.55
CA VAL A 15 -12.32 -10.09 11.08
C VAL A 15 -11.34 -9.04 10.57
N GLU A 16 -11.88 -7.89 10.18
CA GLU A 16 -11.09 -6.74 9.77
C GLU A 16 -10.12 -6.30 10.90
N PRO A 17 -8.83 -6.12 10.62
CA PRO A 17 -7.88 -5.64 11.62
C PRO A 17 -8.30 -4.26 12.16
N PRO A 18 -8.24 -4.05 13.49
CA PRO A 18 -8.60 -2.78 14.09
C PRO A 18 -7.65 -1.67 13.63
N GLY A 19 -8.21 -0.50 13.33
CA GLY A 19 -7.46 0.73 13.06
C GLY A 19 -7.44 1.66 14.28
N ILE A 20 -6.40 2.50 14.38
CA ILE A 20 -6.28 3.55 15.42
C ILE A 20 -6.50 4.96 14.86
N ASP A 21 -7.26 5.09 13.77
CA ASP A 21 -7.57 6.37 13.12
C ASP A 21 -8.34 7.35 14.02
N HIS A 22 -9.18 6.85 14.92
CA HIS A 22 -9.87 7.67 15.92
C HIS A 22 -8.91 8.33 16.92
N LEU A 23 -7.74 7.74 17.17
CA LEU A 23 -6.68 8.32 18.01
C LEU A 23 -5.73 9.22 17.20
N TYR A 24 -5.50 8.88 15.94
CA TYR A 24 -4.57 9.55 15.04
C TYR A 24 -5.24 9.92 13.71
N PRO A 25 -6.12 10.94 13.71
CA PRO A 25 -6.82 11.37 12.50
C PRO A 25 -5.85 11.99 11.49
N ASP A 26 -6.12 11.78 10.19
CA ASP A 26 -5.37 12.46 9.14
C ASP A 26 -5.79 13.94 9.05
N LYS A 27 -5.02 14.80 9.71
CA LYS A 27 -5.24 16.25 9.75
C LYS A 27 -5.02 16.90 8.38
N ASP A 28 -5.73 18.00 8.15
CA ASP A 28 -5.58 18.84 6.94
C ASP A 28 -4.32 19.70 6.99
N ILE A 29 -3.17 19.02 6.88
CA ILE A 29 -1.85 19.61 6.66
C ILE A 29 -1.18 18.83 5.52
N PRO A 30 -0.30 19.46 4.72
CA PRO A 30 0.54 18.75 3.78
C PRO A 30 1.36 17.67 4.49
N ARG A 31 1.50 16.50 3.87
CA ARG A 31 2.24 15.37 4.43
C ARG A 31 3.07 14.68 3.36
N PRO A 32 4.30 14.22 3.70
CA PRO A 32 5.07 13.35 2.82
C PRO A 32 4.35 12.01 2.70
N VAL A 33 4.01 11.65 1.47
CA VAL A 33 3.54 10.32 1.08
C VAL A 33 4.75 9.53 0.57
N MET A 34 4.82 8.27 0.98
CA MET A 34 5.97 7.39 0.80
C MET A 34 5.53 6.04 0.25
N LEU A 35 6.38 5.44 -0.58
CA LEU A 35 6.38 4.00 -0.83
C LEU A 35 7.07 3.32 0.36
N VAL A 36 6.37 2.39 1.00
CA VAL A 36 6.91 1.59 2.10
C VAL A 36 7.24 0.20 1.58
N VAL A 37 8.47 -0.24 1.80
CA VAL A 37 8.96 -1.55 1.40
C VAL A 37 9.49 -2.29 2.62
N TRP A 38 8.96 -3.48 2.87
CA TRP A 38 9.47 -4.38 3.92
C TRP A 38 10.53 -5.32 3.37
N ASP A 39 11.35 -5.87 4.25
CA ASP A 39 12.33 -6.92 3.95
C ASP A 39 13.40 -6.53 2.92
N MET A 40 13.74 -5.24 2.86
CA MET A 40 14.85 -4.73 2.04
C MET A 40 16.22 -5.22 2.53
N ASP A 41 16.34 -5.53 3.82
CA ASP A 41 17.53 -6.02 4.49
C ASP A 41 17.75 -7.54 4.34
N LYS A 42 16.81 -8.26 3.70
CA LYS A 42 16.91 -9.70 3.42
C LYS A 42 17.43 -9.93 1.99
N PRO A 43 18.74 -10.19 1.79
CA PRO A 43 19.32 -10.32 0.45
C PRO A 43 18.81 -11.56 -0.30
N ASP A 44 18.47 -12.63 0.42
CA ASP A 44 17.98 -13.87 -0.15
C ASP A 44 16.50 -13.80 -0.56
N LEU A 45 15.79 -12.74 -0.15
CA LEU A 45 14.40 -12.55 -0.54
C LEU A 45 14.34 -11.88 -1.92
N PRO A 46 13.74 -12.52 -2.94
CA PRO A 46 13.60 -11.91 -4.25
C PRO A 46 12.86 -10.57 -4.15
N PRO A 47 13.24 -9.53 -4.91
CA PRO A 47 12.58 -8.22 -4.86
C PRO A 47 11.06 -8.29 -5.01
N LYS A 48 10.56 -9.18 -5.89
CA LYS A 48 9.13 -9.40 -6.15
C LYS A 48 8.36 -10.05 -4.98
N SER A 49 9.06 -10.56 -3.99
CA SER A 49 8.48 -11.16 -2.78
C SER A 49 8.37 -10.18 -1.61
N ARG A 50 8.92 -8.96 -1.74
CA ARG A 50 8.83 -7.91 -0.72
C ARG A 50 7.41 -7.36 -0.63
N HIS A 51 6.96 -7.06 0.58
CA HIS A 51 5.68 -6.39 0.79
C HIS A 51 5.80 -4.89 0.53
N TRP A 52 4.82 -4.32 -0.16
CA TRP A 52 4.76 -2.91 -0.50
C TRP A 52 3.45 -2.29 0.00
N ALA A 53 3.53 -1.02 0.41
CA ALA A 53 2.37 -0.18 0.75
C ALA A 53 2.62 1.27 0.38
N ILE A 54 1.56 2.07 0.32
CA ILE A 54 1.64 3.54 0.28
C ILE A 54 1.30 4.06 1.67
N ALA A 55 2.10 4.99 2.21
CA ALA A 55 1.85 5.49 3.55
C ALA A 55 2.23 6.95 3.76
N TRP A 56 1.64 7.55 4.79
CA TRP A 56 2.08 8.84 5.36
C TRP A 56 1.94 8.81 6.88
N GLN A 57 2.83 9.53 7.56
CA GLN A 57 2.79 9.64 9.01
C GLN A 57 1.67 10.59 9.45
N VAL A 58 0.78 10.12 10.32
CA VAL A 58 -0.34 10.89 10.90
C VAL A 58 -0.09 11.27 12.37
N GLY A 59 0.90 10.65 13.01
CA GLY A 59 1.30 11.00 14.38
C GLY A 59 2.47 10.16 14.87
N THR A 60 2.66 10.18 16.19
CA THR A 60 3.65 9.40 16.91
C THR A 60 2.95 8.80 18.14
N ALA A 61 3.13 7.51 18.36
CA ALA A 61 2.58 6.80 19.50
C ALA A 61 3.30 7.18 20.80
N THR A 62 2.72 6.87 21.95
CA THR A 62 3.29 7.18 23.27
C THR A 62 4.65 6.52 23.52
N ASN A 63 4.92 5.41 22.82
CA ASN A 63 6.21 4.71 22.81
C ASN A 63 7.22 5.29 21.81
N GLY A 64 6.93 6.42 21.17
CA GLY A 64 7.82 7.09 20.23
C GLY A 64 7.78 6.55 18.80
N HIS A 65 7.06 5.46 18.52
CA HIS A 65 6.97 4.91 17.17
C HIS A 65 6.08 5.76 16.26
N PRO A 66 6.47 5.97 14.97
CA PRO A 66 5.60 6.64 14.02
C PRO A 66 4.27 5.90 13.84
N VAL A 67 3.19 6.66 13.66
CA VAL A 67 1.87 6.11 13.30
C VAL A 67 1.59 6.49 11.86
N HIS A 68 1.39 5.49 11.02
CA HIS A 68 1.15 5.65 9.59
C HIS A 68 -0.31 5.38 9.24
N ARG A 69 -0.86 6.20 8.34
CA ARG A 69 -1.99 5.81 7.51
C ARG A 69 -1.43 5.04 6.32
N GLN A 70 -1.91 3.82 6.08
CA GLN A 70 -1.35 2.88 5.11
C GLN A 70 -2.43 2.38 4.14
N LEU A 71 -2.05 2.29 2.87
CA LEU A 71 -2.79 1.67 1.77
C LEU A 71 -2.02 0.40 1.39
N ALA A 72 -2.58 -0.76 1.70
CA ALA A 72 -1.93 -2.04 1.48
C ALA A 72 -2.96 -3.14 1.24
N ILE A 73 -2.51 -4.20 0.59
CA ILE A 73 -3.24 -5.47 0.53
C ILE A 73 -2.37 -6.57 1.12
N VAL A 74 -2.96 -7.41 1.97
CA VAL A 74 -2.22 -8.36 2.80
C VAL A 74 -2.77 -9.77 2.65
N ARG A 75 -1.94 -10.78 2.92
CA ARG A 75 -2.41 -12.16 3.00
C ARG A 75 -2.89 -12.43 4.42
N GLU A 76 -4.19 -12.55 4.59
CA GLU A 76 -4.80 -12.83 5.89
C GLU A 76 -4.67 -14.30 6.30
N HIS A 77 -4.92 -14.58 7.58
CA HIS A 77 -4.99 -15.94 8.13
C HIS A 77 -6.38 -16.21 8.70
N ASN A 78 -6.93 -17.39 8.43
CA ASN A 78 -8.13 -17.90 9.07
C ASN A 78 -7.82 -19.14 9.92
N ALA A 79 -8.85 -19.82 10.42
CA ALA A 79 -8.68 -21.02 11.26
C ALA A 79 -7.96 -22.19 10.54
N GLN A 80 -7.92 -22.18 9.21
CA GLN A 80 -7.25 -23.18 8.36
C GLN A 80 -5.85 -22.75 7.91
N GLY A 81 -5.41 -21.54 8.27
CA GLY A 81 -4.09 -20.99 7.92
C GLY A 81 -4.17 -19.78 6.98
N PRO A 82 -3.08 -19.46 6.26
CA PRO A 82 -3.04 -18.32 5.37
C PRO A 82 -4.02 -18.49 4.20
N LEU A 83 -4.75 -17.42 3.87
CA LEU A 83 -5.58 -17.38 2.67
C LEU A 83 -4.70 -17.52 1.42
N SER A 84 -5.26 -18.15 0.38
CA SER A 84 -4.56 -18.30 -0.89
C SER A 84 -4.40 -16.96 -1.63
N HIS A 85 -5.22 -15.96 -1.31
CA HIS A 85 -5.30 -14.65 -1.94
C HIS A 85 -4.96 -13.50 -0.99
N LEU A 86 -4.87 -12.29 -1.55
CA LEU A 86 -4.66 -11.05 -0.78
C LEU A 86 -6.01 -10.42 -0.42
N THR A 87 -6.04 -9.55 0.57
CA THR A 87 -7.23 -8.87 1.05
C THR A 87 -7.01 -7.37 1.08
N ASN A 88 -7.97 -6.61 0.58
CA ASN A 88 -8.00 -5.15 0.68
C ASN A 88 -9.07 -4.72 1.70
N TRP A 89 -8.63 -4.39 2.92
CA TRP A 89 -9.47 -3.80 3.97
C TRP A 89 -9.67 -2.29 3.81
N GLY A 90 -9.09 -1.68 2.78
CA GLY A 90 -9.01 -0.24 2.65
C GLY A 90 -7.95 0.38 3.55
N PRO A 91 -7.94 1.72 3.66
CA PRO A 91 -6.90 2.43 4.37
C PRO A 91 -6.92 2.16 5.87
N LYS A 92 -5.75 1.86 6.45
CA LYS A 92 -5.59 1.53 7.87
C LYS A 92 -4.58 2.42 8.56
N THR A 93 -4.92 2.88 9.76
CA THR A 93 -3.98 3.61 10.61
C THR A 93 -3.39 2.66 11.63
N LYS A 94 -2.05 2.50 11.63
CA LYS A 94 -1.33 1.63 12.56
C LYS A 94 0.05 2.18 12.91
N THR A 95 0.61 1.72 14.02
CA THR A 95 2.02 1.97 14.37
C THR A 95 2.94 1.29 13.36
N VAL A 96 4.05 1.92 13.05
CA VAL A 96 5.06 1.41 12.13
C VAL A 96 5.73 0.16 12.69
N GLU A 97 5.83 -0.86 11.86
CA GLU A 97 6.62 -2.07 12.13
C GLU A 97 8.12 -1.80 11.90
N PRO A 98 9.01 -2.49 12.63
CA PRO A 98 10.45 -2.41 12.36
C PRO A 98 10.80 -3.02 10.98
N HIS A 99 12.01 -2.77 10.48
CA HIS A 99 12.54 -3.33 9.21
C HIS A 99 11.82 -2.88 7.93
N LEU A 100 11.26 -1.68 7.92
CA LEU A 100 10.76 -1.06 6.71
C LEU A 100 11.70 0.03 6.17
N ARG A 101 11.67 0.20 4.85
CA ARG A 101 12.25 1.33 4.14
C ARG A 101 11.12 2.23 3.67
N CYS A 102 11.18 3.50 4.06
CA CYS A 102 10.30 4.54 3.52
C CYS A 102 11.02 5.29 2.41
N ILE A 103 10.44 5.28 1.21
CA ILE A 103 10.95 5.97 0.02
C ILE A 103 9.98 7.12 -0.30
N PRO A 104 10.39 8.39 -0.17
CA PRO A 104 9.51 9.54 -0.42
C PRO A 104 8.99 9.58 -1.86
N LEU A 105 7.72 9.94 -2.04
CA LEU A 105 7.08 10.15 -3.34
C LEU A 105 6.82 11.64 -3.58
N ALA A 106 6.02 12.25 -2.70
CA ALA A 106 5.60 13.65 -2.82
C ALA A 106 5.05 14.16 -1.48
N GLU A 107 4.98 15.48 -1.32
CA GLU A 107 4.19 16.11 -0.27
C GLU A 107 2.79 16.40 -0.82
N LEU A 108 1.76 15.81 -0.22
CA LEU A 108 0.38 15.93 -0.68
C LEU A 108 -0.49 16.64 0.34
N ALA A 109 -1.47 17.42 -0.10
CA ALA A 109 -2.55 17.96 0.72
C ALA A 109 -3.62 16.89 1.04
N LEU A 110 -4.51 17.15 2.02
CA LEU A 110 -5.53 16.18 2.43
C LEU A 110 -6.45 15.72 1.28
N PRO A 111 -6.94 16.60 0.37
CA PRO A 111 -7.78 16.15 -0.75
C PRO A 111 -7.09 15.15 -1.67
N GLN A 112 -5.79 15.34 -1.92
CA GLN A 112 -4.98 14.43 -2.74
C GLN A 112 -4.76 13.08 -2.04
N ARG A 113 -4.53 13.08 -0.72
CA ARG A 113 -4.42 11.84 0.07
C ARG A 113 -5.75 11.09 0.13
N ARG A 114 -6.88 11.79 0.29
CA ARG A 114 -8.23 11.20 0.22
C ARG A 114 -8.53 10.62 -1.16
N TRP A 115 -8.05 11.27 -2.22
CA TRP A 115 -8.14 10.73 -3.57
C TRP A 115 -7.37 9.41 -3.69
N LEU A 116 -6.14 9.33 -3.16
CA LEU A 116 -5.38 8.07 -3.11
C LEU A 116 -6.10 6.98 -2.30
N GLU A 117 -6.68 7.33 -1.15
CA GLU A 117 -7.51 6.39 -0.37
C GLU A 117 -8.69 5.85 -1.18
N GLY A 118 -9.37 6.71 -1.94
CA GLY A 118 -10.50 6.33 -2.78
C GLY A 118 -10.09 5.37 -3.90
N VAL A 119 -8.99 5.67 -4.60
CA VAL A 119 -8.43 4.79 -5.64
C VAL A 119 -8.00 3.45 -5.05
N ALA A 120 -7.24 3.46 -3.96
CA ALA A 120 -6.82 2.24 -3.29
C ALA A 120 -8.01 1.40 -2.79
N GLY A 121 -9.04 2.04 -2.24
CA GLY A 121 -10.26 1.37 -1.79
C GLY A 121 -11.06 0.73 -2.92
N ALA A 122 -11.00 1.29 -4.14
CA ALA A 122 -11.66 0.77 -5.32
C ALA A 122 -10.81 -0.24 -6.12
N GLU A 123 -9.49 -0.25 -5.93
CA GLU A 123 -8.58 -1.11 -6.67
C GLU A 123 -8.83 -2.59 -6.34
N PRO A 124 -9.23 -3.41 -7.34
CA PRO A 124 -9.67 -4.76 -7.11
C PRO A 124 -8.53 -5.68 -6.68
N VAL A 125 -8.87 -6.63 -5.82
CA VAL A 125 -8.03 -7.80 -5.56
C VAL A 125 -8.29 -8.86 -6.62
N ARG A 126 -7.23 -9.53 -7.10
CA ARG A 126 -7.34 -10.58 -8.11
C ARG A 126 -7.09 -11.96 -7.52
N ARG A 127 -7.64 -13.00 -8.15
CA ARG A 127 -7.26 -14.38 -7.84
C ARG A 127 -5.76 -14.57 -8.05
N PRO A 128 -5.10 -15.37 -7.19
CA PRO A 128 -3.70 -15.72 -7.37
C PRO A 128 -3.50 -16.40 -8.72
N ASN A 129 -2.62 -15.84 -9.53
CA ASN A 129 -2.24 -16.38 -10.85
C ASN A 129 -0.72 -16.61 -10.95
N GLY A 130 -0.01 -16.54 -9.82
CA GLY A 130 1.45 -16.60 -9.74
C GLY A 130 2.19 -15.36 -10.25
N ARG A 131 1.48 -14.34 -10.75
CA ARG A 131 2.07 -13.11 -11.31
C ARG A 131 1.68 -11.86 -10.54
N TRP A 132 0.41 -11.73 -10.17
CA TRP A 132 -0.16 -10.58 -9.47
C TRP A 132 0.06 -10.66 -7.96
N ASN A 133 0.59 -9.60 -7.37
CA ASN A 133 0.87 -9.48 -5.94
C ASN A 133 0.57 -8.05 -5.42
N CYS A 134 1.00 -7.76 -4.19
CA CYS A 134 0.83 -6.43 -3.58
C CYS A 134 1.59 -5.30 -4.31
N GLN A 135 2.71 -5.60 -4.97
CA GLN A 135 3.46 -4.62 -5.75
C GLN A 135 2.69 -4.23 -7.00
N ASP A 136 2.09 -5.18 -7.71
CA ASP A 136 1.24 -4.89 -8.87
C ASP A 136 0.03 -4.02 -8.50
N TRP A 137 -0.54 -4.26 -7.32
CA TRP A 137 -1.63 -3.43 -6.79
C TRP A 137 -1.16 -1.99 -6.49
N VAL A 138 0.02 -1.82 -5.87
CA VAL A 138 0.62 -0.48 -5.65
C VAL A 138 0.96 0.22 -6.98
N LEU A 139 1.52 -0.52 -7.95
CA LEU A 139 1.83 0.00 -9.29
C LEU A 139 0.56 0.50 -10.01
N SER A 140 -0.56 -0.22 -9.88
CA SER A 140 -1.85 0.21 -10.45
C SER A 140 -2.32 1.54 -9.85
N ILE A 141 -2.19 1.73 -8.53
CA ILE A 141 -2.55 2.98 -7.86
C ILE A 141 -1.63 4.12 -8.30
N PHE A 142 -0.32 3.87 -8.39
CA PHE A 142 0.63 4.87 -8.88
C PHE A 142 0.34 5.28 -10.33
N ALA A 143 0.00 4.34 -11.21
CA ALA A 143 -0.36 4.65 -12.59
C ALA A 143 -1.61 5.55 -12.65
N GLN A 144 -2.62 5.26 -11.81
CA GLN A 144 -3.81 6.10 -11.68
C GLN A 144 -3.46 7.50 -11.14
N ALA A 145 -2.65 7.57 -10.08
CA ALA A 145 -2.23 8.84 -9.47
C ALA A 145 -1.43 9.73 -10.42
N VAL A 146 -0.56 9.13 -11.25
CA VAL A 146 0.19 9.86 -12.28
C VAL A 146 -0.75 10.39 -13.36
N ARG A 147 -1.70 9.57 -13.86
CA ARG A 147 -2.69 10.00 -14.85
C ARG A 147 -3.59 11.13 -14.33
N ALA A 148 -3.89 11.13 -13.03
CA ALA A 148 -4.69 12.18 -12.39
C ALA A 148 -3.87 13.42 -12.00
N GLY A 149 -2.56 13.44 -12.22
CA GLY A 149 -1.68 14.55 -11.82
C GLY A 149 -1.49 14.69 -10.31
N VAL A 150 -1.83 13.65 -9.53
CA VAL A 150 -1.65 13.62 -8.07
C VAL A 150 -0.20 13.32 -7.70
N LEU A 151 0.48 12.48 -8.48
CA LEU A 151 1.90 12.19 -8.34
C LEU A 151 2.64 12.51 -9.63
N ALA A 152 3.85 13.05 -9.53
CA ALA A 152 4.69 13.24 -10.71
C ALA A 152 5.29 11.90 -11.15
N ARG A 153 5.22 11.61 -12.45
CA ARG A 153 5.76 10.38 -13.04
C ARG A 153 7.22 10.13 -12.66
N ALA A 154 8.06 11.16 -12.78
CA ALA A 154 9.49 11.04 -12.50
C ALA A 154 9.78 10.68 -11.03
N GLN A 155 9.00 11.19 -10.08
CA GLN A 155 9.16 10.87 -8.66
C GLN A 155 8.76 9.42 -8.39
N VAL A 156 7.66 8.95 -8.99
CA VAL A 156 7.22 7.56 -8.90
C VAL A 156 8.27 6.62 -9.50
N GLU A 157 8.76 6.89 -10.71
CA GLU A 157 9.77 6.04 -11.36
C GLU A 157 11.08 6.00 -10.55
N SER A 158 11.51 7.13 -9.97
CA SER A 158 12.67 7.17 -9.07
C SER A 158 12.45 6.31 -7.82
N ALA A 159 11.28 6.40 -7.18
CA ALA A 159 10.97 5.62 -5.98
C ALA A 159 10.87 4.12 -6.27
N LEU A 160 10.31 3.75 -7.43
CA LEU A 160 10.25 2.37 -7.90
C LEU A 160 11.64 1.79 -8.17
N ALA A 161 12.53 2.57 -8.78
CA ALA A 161 13.92 2.18 -8.98
C ALA A 161 14.65 1.94 -7.65
N GLU A 162 14.48 2.83 -6.65
CA GLU A 162 15.05 2.63 -5.30
C GLU A 162 14.45 1.38 -4.61
N ALA A 163 13.18 1.08 -4.84
CA ALA A 163 12.53 -0.13 -4.33
C ALA A 163 12.99 -1.43 -5.02
N GLY A 164 13.82 -1.35 -6.07
CA GLY A 164 14.29 -2.49 -6.84
C GLY A 164 13.29 -3.00 -7.89
N CYS A 165 12.32 -2.16 -8.29
CA CYS A 165 11.43 -2.45 -9.40
C CYS A 165 12.17 -2.24 -10.72
N LEU A 166 12.24 -3.27 -11.54
CA LEU A 166 12.87 -3.21 -12.86
C LEU A 166 11.86 -2.97 -13.99
N GLU A 167 10.57 -3.02 -13.67
CA GLU A 167 9.50 -2.83 -14.64
C GLU A 167 9.04 -1.37 -14.66
N PRO A 168 8.80 -0.78 -15.84
CA PRO A 168 8.27 0.58 -15.94
C PRO A 168 6.83 0.65 -15.42
N LEU A 169 6.43 1.83 -14.95
CA LEU A 169 5.06 2.05 -14.49
C LEU A 169 4.04 1.76 -15.63
N PRO A 170 3.03 0.91 -15.41
CA PRO A 170 2.09 0.52 -16.46
C PRO A 170 1.06 1.61 -16.69
N LEU A 171 1.44 2.62 -17.48
CA LEU A 171 0.58 3.79 -17.72
C LEU A 171 -0.58 3.52 -18.69
N GLY A 172 -0.52 2.41 -19.45
CA GLY A 172 -1.43 2.16 -20.57
C GLY A 172 -1.16 3.16 -21.70
N SER A 173 -1.08 2.68 -22.93
CA SER A 173 -1.10 3.53 -24.12
C SER A 173 -2.50 4.06 -24.38
#